data_AF-A0A848UI30-F1
#
_entry.id   AF-A0A848UI30-F1
#
_cell.length_a   1.000
_cell.length_b   1.000
_cell.length_c   1.000
_cell.angle_alpha   90.00
_cell.angle_beta   90.00
_cell.angle_gamma   90.00
#
_symmetry.space_group_name_H-M   'P 1'
#
loop_
_entity.id
_entity.type
_entity.pdbx_description
1 polymer ?
#
loop_
_entity_poly.entity_id
_entity_poly.type
_entity_poly.pdbx_seq_one_letter_code
_entity_poly.pdbx_strand_id
1 'polypeptide(L)'
;MPIEREPWRFFDPARGIPDPTAAPSGTTAVVRLERIITGQGLERFRLRQTLAYLDRDTGRGFGAPADLELGDDDGEPGESKTDTDLTSVPDVFAWLVPKTGNHLPAAIIHDAMIGDPEYVVYERLDDAPSVDGFAPRQVVWRPGQTEVPPYRAVDADRIFRDAMADSGTGVIRRWLIWTAVTLRTIFSLDGTSPSRAGRWYYALVAGATLLSIVWLGYQATAQILDRSGAWWCSYELPWITSELPWGLDGLAWIGEGGGARLASGALFAFVLPVIAGVAWLKFWRAGMIFGIALAVLYHVTLALVALTLVFRIADTIATPGRSLVDLVPRSRTTWIALTGAIVAGALIVVVCRVA
;
A
#
# COMPACT_ATOMS: atom_id res chain seq x y z
N MET A 1 -11.94 14.94 5.99
CA MET A 1 -12.00 15.40 7.40
C MET A 1 -10.88 14.73 8.19
N PRO A 2 -10.24 15.43 9.13
CA PRO A 2 -9.41 14.78 10.13
C PRO A 2 -10.29 13.81 10.92
N ILE A 3 -9.90 12.55 10.97
CA ILE A 3 -10.54 11.54 11.83
C ILE A 3 -9.85 11.70 13.18
N GLU A 4 -10.63 11.88 14.24
CA GLU A 4 -10.11 11.94 15.60
C GLU A 4 -9.40 10.64 15.94
N ARG A 5 -8.26 10.71 16.64
CA ARG A 5 -7.49 9.51 16.96
C ARG A 5 -8.11 8.83 18.16
N GLU A 6 -8.47 7.56 18.02
CA GLU A 6 -9.05 6.77 19.10
C GLU A 6 -8.23 5.47 19.30
N PRO A 7 -7.00 5.54 19.86
CA PRO A 7 -6.11 4.37 20.00
C PRO A 7 -6.70 3.25 20.85
N TRP A 8 -7.61 3.60 21.76
CA TRP A 8 -8.35 2.66 22.62
C TRP A 8 -9.25 1.69 21.84
N ARG A 9 -9.54 1.98 20.56
CA ARG A 9 -10.24 1.04 19.67
C ARG A 9 -9.42 -0.20 19.37
N PHE A 10 -8.11 -0.13 19.55
CA PHE A 10 -7.27 -1.33 19.63
C PHE A 10 -7.25 -1.83 21.06
N PHE A 11 -7.60 -3.09 21.26
CA PHE A 11 -7.70 -3.68 22.59
C PHE A 11 -7.23 -5.14 22.59
N ASP A 12 -6.91 -5.62 23.80
CA ASP A 12 -6.71 -7.04 24.06
C ASP A 12 -8.07 -7.63 24.43
N PRO A 13 -8.64 -8.55 23.62
CA PRO A 13 -9.94 -9.14 23.93
C PRO A 13 -9.95 -9.92 25.25
N ALA A 14 -8.79 -10.40 25.74
CA ALA A 14 -8.68 -11.02 27.07
C ALA A 14 -8.95 -10.03 28.22
N ARG A 15 -8.93 -8.71 27.94
CA ARG A 15 -9.21 -7.63 28.90
C ARG A 15 -10.61 -7.03 28.74
N GLY A 16 -11.44 -7.60 27.86
CA GLY A 16 -12.79 -7.12 27.57
C GLY A 16 -12.86 -6.10 26.42
N ILE A 17 -14.06 -5.91 25.85
CA ILE A 17 -14.31 -4.95 24.76
C ILE A 17 -14.48 -3.55 25.36
N PRO A 18 -13.76 -2.53 24.87
CA PRO A 18 -13.91 -1.15 25.33
C PRO A 18 -15.35 -0.63 25.15
N ASP A 19 -15.87 0.05 26.17
CA ASP A 19 -17.12 0.80 26.07
C ASP A 19 -16.85 2.15 25.40
N PRO A 20 -17.45 2.44 24.22
CA PRO A 20 -17.26 3.71 23.51
C PRO A 20 -17.92 4.90 24.23
N THR A 21 -18.82 4.66 25.19
CA THR A 21 -19.52 5.71 25.95
C THR A 21 -18.81 6.08 27.25
N ALA A 22 -17.99 5.16 27.79
CA ALA A 22 -17.09 5.45 28.89
C ALA A 22 -15.79 6.03 28.34
N ALA A 23 -15.46 7.29 28.66
CA ALA A 23 -14.19 7.89 28.27
C ALA A 23 -13.03 6.94 28.66
N PRO A 24 -12.24 6.42 27.70
CA PRO A 24 -11.38 5.28 27.97
C PRO A 24 -10.10 5.75 28.67
N SER A 25 -10.09 5.64 29.99
CA SER A 25 -8.87 5.69 30.78
C SER A 25 -8.07 4.38 30.59
N GLY A 26 -7.17 4.36 29.61
CA GLY A 26 -5.89 3.66 29.79
C GLY A 26 -5.65 2.31 29.11
N THR A 27 -6.54 1.76 28.27
CA THR A 27 -6.26 0.49 27.58
C THR A 27 -5.63 0.74 26.20
N THR A 28 -4.35 1.11 26.18
CA THR A 28 -3.57 1.07 24.94
C THR A 28 -3.21 -0.40 24.66
N ALA A 29 -3.69 -0.97 23.56
CA ALA A 29 -3.24 -2.31 23.16
C ALA A 29 -1.73 -2.33 22.94
N VAL A 30 -1.06 -3.30 23.56
CA VAL A 30 0.38 -3.52 23.40
C VAL A 30 0.56 -4.62 22.37
N VAL A 31 1.22 -4.30 21.25
CA VAL A 31 1.57 -5.29 20.23
C VAL A 31 2.91 -5.92 20.60
N ARG A 32 2.94 -7.23 20.81
CA ARG A 32 4.16 -8.01 21.06
C ARG A 32 4.41 -8.95 19.88
N LEU A 33 5.57 -8.77 19.25
CA LEU A 33 6.00 -9.55 18.10
C LEU A 33 7.31 -10.26 18.42
N GLU A 34 7.39 -11.53 18.06
CA GLU A 34 8.63 -12.29 18.05
C GLU A 34 9.19 -12.31 16.64
N ARG A 35 10.47 -11.96 16.48
CA ARG A 35 11.15 -11.99 15.19
C ARG A 35 11.75 -13.38 14.94
N ILE A 36 11.37 -14.00 13.84
CA ILE A 36 11.85 -15.30 13.39
C ILE A 36 12.78 -15.08 12.20
N ILE A 37 14.03 -15.49 12.35
CA ILE A 37 15.03 -15.43 11.28
C ILE A 37 15.03 -16.81 10.60
N THR A 38 14.46 -16.89 9.41
CA THR A 38 14.52 -18.12 8.61
C THR A 38 15.89 -18.25 7.93
N GLY A 39 16.35 -19.49 7.71
CA GLY A 39 17.67 -19.76 7.10
C GLY A 39 17.88 -19.19 5.68
N GLN A 40 16.82 -18.70 5.03
CA GLN A 40 16.86 -18.01 3.74
C GLN A 40 17.03 -16.48 3.85
N GLY A 41 17.19 -15.93 5.06
CA GLY A 41 17.31 -14.49 5.29
C GLY A 41 15.99 -13.73 5.15
N LEU A 42 14.85 -14.43 5.11
CA LEU A 42 13.52 -13.83 5.17
C LEU A 42 13.14 -13.62 6.63
N GLU A 43 12.81 -12.38 6.99
CA GLU A 43 12.29 -12.04 8.31
C GLU A 43 10.79 -12.35 8.36
N ARG A 44 10.39 -13.17 9.34
CA ARG A 44 8.98 -13.38 9.68
C ARG A 44 8.73 -12.90 11.10
N PHE A 45 7.51 -12.48 11.39
CA PHE A 45 7.13 -12.04 12.72
C PHE A 45 5.92 -12.82 13.20
N ARG A 46 5.98 -13.27 14.46
CA ARG A 46 4.91 -14.00 15.13
C ARG A 46 4.24 -13.13 16.17
N LEU A 47 2.91 -13.08 16.16
CA LEU A 47 2.11 -12.32 17.11
C LEU A 47 1.96 -13.10 18.44
N ARG A 48 2.46 -12.52 19.54
CA ARG A 48 2.46 -13.15 20.87
C ARG A 48 1.24 -12.83 21.73
N GLN A 49 0.42 -11.86 21.32
CA GLN A 49 -0.77 -11.43 22.05
C GLN A 49 -1.89 -11.08 21.07
N THR A 50 -3.10 -11.56 21.36
CA THR A 50 -4.26 -11.33 20.51
C THR A 50 -4.54 -9.83 20.46
N LEU A 51 -4.75 -9.32 19.25
CA LEU A 51 -5.05 -7.93 19.01
C LEU A 51 -6.44 -7.83 18.40
N ALA A 52 -7.29 -6.97 18.95
CA ALA A 52 -8.60 -6.70 18.37
C ALA A 52 -8.76 -5.20 18.04
N TYR A 53 -9.61 -4.90 17.06
CA TYR A 53 -9.94 -3.55 16.61
C TYR A 53 -11.46 -3.35 16.54
N LEU A 54 -11.97 -2.28 17.18
CA LEU A 54 -13.38 -1.91 17.17
C LEU A 54 -13.70 -0.93 16.02
N ASP A 55 -14.36 -1.41 14.98
CA ASP A 55 -14.72 -0.61 13.81
C ASP A 55 -15.69 0.53 14.15
N ARG A 56 -15.46 1.69 13.52
CA ARG A 56 -16.23 2.92 13.72
C ARG A 56 -17.63 2.84 13.13
N ASP A 57 -17.75 2.26 11.95
CA ASP A 57 -19.00 2.30 11.18
C ASP A 57 -19.97 1.21 11.63
N THR A 58 -19.45 0.03 11.98
CA THR A 58 -20.28 -1.13 12.35
C THR A 58 -20.36 -1.38 13.85
N GLY A 59 -19.45 -0.82 14.66
CA GLY A 59 -19.35 -1.14 16.09
C GLY A 59 -18.90 -2.58 16.37
N ARG A 60 -18.47 -3.33 15.35
CA ARG A 60 -17.97 -4.71 15.48
C ARG A 60 -16.49 -4.73 15.79
N GLY A 61 -16.07 -5.69 16.63
CA GLY A 61 -14.68 -5.97 16.90
C GLY A 61 -14.10 -7.01 15.94
N PHE A 62 -12.88 -6.78 15.45
CA PHE A 62 -12.15 -7.69 14.56
C PHE A 62 -10.85 -8.11 15.22
N GLY A 63 -10.62 -9.42 15.36
CA GLY A 63 -9.49 -10.00 16.06
C GLY A 63 -8.47 -10.67 15.14
N ALA A 64 -7.20 -10.32 15.36
CA ALA A 64 -6.06 -11.13 14.96
C ALA A 64 -5.65 -12.03 16.14
N PRO A 65 -5.83 -13.36 16.03
CA PRO A 65 -5.47 -14.28 17.10
C PRO A 65 -3.95 -14.24 17.35
N ALA A 66 -3.54 -14.29 18.62
CA ALA A 66 -2.18 -14.72 18.92
C ALA A 66 -1.97 -16.13 18.36
N ASP A 67 -0.71 -16.47 18.10
CA ASP A 67 -0.32 -17.88 17.96
C ASP A 67 -0.59 -18.57 19.30
N LEU A 68 -1.83 -19.04 19.47
CA LEU A 68 -2.13 -20.15 20.35
C LEU A 68 -1.47 -21.33 19.66
N GLU A 69 -0.61 -22.05 20.39
CA GLU A 69 -0.36 -23.45 20.07
C GLU A 69 -1.73 -24.14 20.10
N LEU A 70 -2.47 -24.07 18.99
CA LEU A 70 -3.56 -24.96 18.68
C LEU A 70 -2.85 -26.28 18.46
N GLY A 71 -2.61 -26.98 19.57
CA GLY A 71 -2.19 -28.36 19.52
C GLY A 71 -3.23 -29.08 18.69
N ASP A 72 -2.80 -29.56 17.52
CA ASP A 72 -3.41 -30.77 16.99
C ASP A 72 -3.32 -31.81 18.13
N ASP A 73 -4.39 -32.57 18.32
CA ASP A 73 -4.65 -33.55 19.40
C ASP A 73 -3.66 -34.75 19.38
N ASP A 74 -2.48 -34.55 18.80
CA ASP A 74 -1.48 -35.54 18.44
C ASP A 74 -0.03 -35.09 18.76
N GLY A 75 0.18 -33.90 19.35
CA GLY A 75 1.46 -33.52 19.95
C GLY A 75 2.62 -33.28 18.97
N GLU A 76 2.34 -33.18 17.67
CA GLU A 76 3.27 -32.71 16.66
C GLU A 76 3.23 -31.18 16.59
N PRO A 77 4.38 -30.48 16.50
CA PRO A 77 4.41 -29.03 16.35
C PRO A 77 3.84 -28.64 14.98
N GLY A 78 2.57 -28.23 14.97
CA GLY A 78 1.90 -27.70 13.78
C GLY A 78 2.63 -26.48 13.21
N GLU A 79 2.65 -26.37 11.88
CA GLU A 79 3.22 -25.22 11.16
C GLU A 79 2.42 -23.96 11.54
N SER A 80 3.01 -23.02 12.28
CA SER A 80 2.30 -21.86 12.83
C SER A 80 1.72 -20.97 11.71
N LYS A 81 0.39 -20.92 11.61
CA LYS A 81 -0.37 -20.21 10.57
C LYS A 81 -0.38 -18.68 10.70
N THR A 82 0.21 -18.12 11.75
CA THR A 82 0.21 -16.66 12.06
C THR A 82 1.55 -15.96 11.80
N ASP A 83 2.34 -16.48 10.86
CA ASP A 83 3.50 -15.76 10.34
C ASP A 83 3.04 -14.57 9.48
N THR A 84 3.21 -13.34 10.00
CA THR A 84 2.98 -12.10 9.23
C THR A 84 4.33 -11.53 8.75
N ASP A 85 4.34 -11.01 7.51
CA ASP A 85 5.49 -10.29 6.94
C ASP A 85 5.49 -8.79 7.34
N LEU A 86 4.63 -8.40 8.29
CA LEU A 86 4.44 -7.04 8.82
C LEU A 86 4.23 -5.99 7.74
N THR A 87 3.32 -6.28 6.81
CA THR A 87 3.00 -5.50 5.61
C THR A 87 3.95 -5.82 4.45
N SER A 88 3.39 -6.39 3.38
CA SER A 88 4.08 -6.68 2.11
C SER A 88 4.42 -5.41 1.31
N VAL A 89 5.15 -4.45 1.91
CA VAL A 89 5.62 -3.25 1.21
C VAL A 89 6.84 -3.65 0.35
N PRO A 90 6.81 -3.41 -0.98
CA PRO A 90 7.98 -3.60 -1.82
C PRO A 90 9.20 -2.82 -1.28
N ASP A 91 10.39 -3.45 -1.25
CA ASP A 91 11.60 -2.82 -0.67
C ASP A 91 11.93 -1.45 -1.28
N VAL A 92 11.63 -1.25 -2.56
CA VAL A 92 11.82 0.03 -3.27
C VAL A 92 10.94 1.16 -2.72
N PHE A 93 9.89 0.87 -1.96
CA PHE A 93 9.04 1.85 -1.28
C PHE A 93 9.24 1.87 0.24
N ALA A 94 10.13 1.03 0.78
CA ALA A 94 10.41 1.00 2.22
C ALA A 94 11.01 2.32 2.75
N TRP A 95 11.65 3.11 1.87
CA TRP A 95 12.11 4.47 2.20
C TRP A 95 10.95 5.46 2.40
N LEU A 96 9.80 5.23 1.76
CA LEU A 96 8.61 6.08 1.86
C LEU A 96 7.68 5.57 2.98
N VAL A 97 7.52 4.26 3.09
CA VAL A 97 6.73 3.59 4.12
C VAL A 97 7.61 2.60 4.89
N PRO A 98 8.06 2.94 6.12
CA PRO A 98 8.81 2.00 6.93
C PRO A 98 7.93 0.80 7.25
N LYS A 99 8.54 -0.39 7.41
CA LYS A 99 7.84 -1.65 7.72
C LYS A 99 7.12 -1.63 9.09
N THR A 100 7.50 -0.70 9.97
CA THR A 100 6.92 -0.55 11.30
C THR A 100 6.51 0.89 11.55
N GLY A 101 5.63 1.10 12.54
CA GLY A 101 5.17 2.41 12.99
C GLY A 101 3.70 2.38 13.36
N ASN A 102 3.06 3.55 13.40
CA ASN A 102 1.67 3.68 13.82
C ASN A 102 0.69 2.81 13.01
N HIS A 103 1.00 2.46 11.76
CA HIS A 103 0.11 1.65 10.92
C HIS A 103 0.16 0.13 11.25
N LEU A 104 1.15 -0.31 12.03
CA LEU A 104 1.40 -1.73 12.34
C LEU A 104 0.19 -2.46 12.94
N PRO A 105 -0.51 -1.93 13.97
CA PRO A 105 -1.67 -2.62 14.54
C PRO A 105 -2.78 -2.81 13.50
N ALA A 106 -2.99 -1.83 12.63
CA ALA A 106 -3.98 -1.92 11.55
C ALA A 106 -3.57 -2.97 10.50
N ALA A 107 -2.27 -3.08 10.19
CA ALA A 107 -1.77 -4.04 9.21
C ALA A 107 -1.97 -5.48 9.70
N ILE A 108 -1.72 -5.74 10.99
CA ILE A 108 -1.96 -7.05 11.61
C ILE A 108 -3.43 -7.46 11.51
N ILE A 109 -4.35 -6.54 11.81
CA ILE A 109 -5.79 -6.81 11.67
C ILE A 109 -6.16 -7.07 10.21
N HIS A 110 -5.63 -6.27 9.27
CA HIS A 110 -5.88 -6.45 7.84
C HIS A 110 -5.38 -7.81 7.32
N ASP A 111 -4.15 -8.19 7.66
CA ASP A 111 -3.57 -9.48 7.28
C ASP A 111 -4.42 -10.64 7.83
N ALA A 112 -4.86 -10.55 9.09
CA ALA A 112 -5.75 -11.56 9.67
C ALA A 112 -7.09 -11.67 8.93
N MET A 113 -7.63 -10.55 8.41
CA MET A 113 -8.86 -10.56 7.61
C MET A 113 -8.69 -11.13 6.19
N ILE A 114 -7.47 -11.14 5.64
CA ILE A 114 -7.19 -11.55 4.24
C ILE A 114 -6.50 -12.93 4.16
N GLY A 115 -5.64 -13.26 5.12
CA GLY A 115 -4.63 -14.31 5.00
C GLY A 115 -5.06 -15.73 5.40
N ASP A 116 -6.00 -15.89 6.33
CA ASP A 116 -6.46 -17.22 6.79
C ASP A 116 -7.96 -17.18 7.15
N PRO A 117 -8.73 -18.24 6.84
CA PRO A 117 -10.08 -18.45 7.35
C PRO A 117 -10.36 -18.02 8.78
N GLU A 118 -9.40 -18.22 9.68
CA GLU A 118 -9.65 -18.21 11.13
C GLU A 118 -9.55 -16.82 11.79
N TYR A 119 -10.19 -15.80 11.22
CA TYR A 119 -10.31 -14.50 11.90
C TYR A 119 -11.49 -14.50 12.89
N VAL A 120 -11.34 -13.81 14.01
CA VAL A 120 -12.35 -13.78 15.07
C VAL A 120 -13.15 -12.48 14.99
N VAL A 121 -14.47 -12.59 14.85
CA VAL A 121 -15.39 -11.46 15.00
C VAL A 121 -15.87 -11.38 16.43
N TYR A 122 -15.79 -10.20 17.03
CA TYR A 122 -16.37 -9.88 18.32
C TYR A 122 -17.61 -9.01 18.12
N GLU A 123 -18.79 -9.48 18.53
CA GLU A 123 -20.02 -8.68 18.56
C GLU A 123 -20.36 -8.30 19.99
N ARG A 124 -20.84 -7.06 20.19
CA ARG A 124 -21.45 -6.63 21.44
C ARG A 124 -22.85 -7.24 21.51
N LEU A 125 -23.07 -8.16 22.45
CA LEU A 125 -24.40 -8.67 22.77
C LEU A 125 -25.05 -7.75 23.81
N ASP A 126 -25.99 -6.93 23.38
CA ASP A 126 -26.69 -5.97 24.26
C ASP A 126 -27.59 -6.67 25.32
N ASP A 127 -27.93 -7.95 25.11
CA ASP A 127 -28.87 -8.72 25.96
C ASP A 127 -28.23 -9.89 26.73
N ALA A 128 -26.89 -9.97 26.83
CA ALA A 128 -26.24 -11.04 27.59
C ALA A 128 -26.46 -10.83 29.10
N PRO A 129 -27.07 -11.79 29.84
CA PRO A 129 -27.32 -11.61 31.27
C PRO A 129 -25.99 -11.41 32.01
N SER A 130 -25.89 -10.25 32.65
CA SER A 130 -24.75 -9.82 33.44
C SER A 130 -24.51 -10.77 34.60
N VAL A 131 -23.56 -11.68 34.43
CA VAL A 131 -22.86 -12.31 35.57
C VAL A 131 -21.35 -12.16 35.39
N ASP A 132 -20.84 -12.35 34.18
CA ASP A 132 -19.47 -12.04 33.73
C ASP A 132 -19.51 -11.74 32.21
N GLY A 133 -20.50 -10.90 31.83
CA GLY A 133 -21.23 -10.91 30.55
C GLY A 133 -20.51 -10.55 29.25
N PHE A 134 -19.41 -11.22 28.94
CA PHE A 134 -18.80 -11.26 27.60
C PHE A 134 -18.57 -12.71 27.18
N ALA A 135 -19.51 -13.29 26.44
CA ALA A 135 -19.19 -14.47 25.64
C ALA A 135 -18.77 -13.94 24.25
N PRO A 136 -17.49 -14.03 23.85
CA PRO A 136 -17.17 -13.85 22.44
C PRO A 136 -18.03 -14.88 21.71
N ARG A 137 -18.89 -14.43 20.78
CA ARG A 137 -19.31 -15.34 19.72
C ARG A 137 -18.07 -15.48 18.85
N GLN A 138 -17.14 -16.34 19.28
CA GLN A 138 -15.93 -16.66 18.55
C GLN A 138 -16.39 -17.40 17.30
N VAL A 139 -16.82 -16.64 16.29
CA VAL A 139 -17.12 -17.23 15.00
C VAL A 139 -15.77 -17.38 14.32
N VAL A 140 -15.12 -18.47 14.69
CA VAL A 140 -14.03 -19.08 13.96
C VAL A 140 -14.60 -19.42 12.59
N TRP A 141 -14.37 -18.57 11.58
CA TRP A 141 -14.86 -18.89 10.25
C TRP A 141 -14.07 -20.11 9.74
N ARG A 142 -14.75 -21.27 9.68
CA ARG A 142 -14.21 -22.47 9.05
C ARG A 142 -14.75 -22.54 7.62
N PRO A 143 -13.93 -22.87 6.62
CA PRO A 143 -14.40 -23.04 5.25
C PRO A 143 -15.58 -24.01 5.21
N GLY A 144 -16.77 -23.52 4.81
CA GLY A 144 -18.02 -24.30 4.77
C GLY A 144 -19.12 -23.87 5.74
N GLN A 145 -18.86 -22.95 6.69
CA GLN A 145 -19.91 -22.34 7.51
C GLN A 145 -20.56 -21.13 6.81
N THR A 146 -21.89 -21.09 6.82
CA THR A 146 -22.74 -20.13 6.08
C THR A 146 -23.16 -18.89 6.88
N GLU A 147 -22.90 -18.83 8.19
CA GLU A 147 -23.52 -17.83 9.07
C GLU A 147 -22.74 -16.53 9.28
N VAL A 148 -21.46 -16.44 8.88
CA VAL A 148 -20.74 -15.16 8.82
C VAL A 148 -20.46 -14.82 7.37
N PRO A 149 -20.97 -13.68 6.85
CA PRO A 149 -20.66 -13.26 5.50
C PRO A 149 -19.14 -13.16 5.37
N PRO A 150 -18.51 -13.78 4.35
CA PRO A 150 -17.10 -13.52 4.09
C PRO A 150 -16.97 -12.00 3.87
N TYR A 151 -16.25 -11.31 4.75
CA TYR A 151 -15.98 -9.88 4.53
C TYR A 151 -15.30 -9.77 3.19
N ARG A 152 -15.83 -8.92 2.31
CA ARG A 152 -15.17 -8.71 1.03
C ARG A 152 -13.86 -8.01 1.32
N ALA A 153 -12.80 -8.32 0.57
CA ALA A 153 -11.52 -7.65 0.72
C ALA A 153 -11.64 -6.10 0.65
N VAL A 154 -12.64 -5.58 -0.06
CA VAL A 154 -12.97 -4.14 -0.08
C VAL A 154 -13.40 -3.61 1.30
N ASP A 155 -14.11 -4.40 2.09
CA ASP A 155 -14.52 -4.03 3.45
C ASP A 155 -13.32 -4.06 4.41
N ALA A 156 -12.44 -5.05 4.25
CA ALA A 156 -11.17 -5.11 4.97
C ALA A 156 -10.30 -3.88 4.68
N ASP A 157 -10.23 -3.42 3.42
CA ASP A 157 -9.49 -2.21 3.05
C ASP A 157 -10.07 -0.95 3.70
N ARG A 158 -11.41 -0.83 3.82
CA ARG A 158 -12.06 0.28 4.52
C ARG A 158 -11.69 0.25 6.00
N ILE A 159 -11.89 -0.89 6.66
CA ILE A 159 -11.61 -1.09 8.09
C ILE A 159 -10.13 -0.78 8.36
N PHE A 160 -9.23 -1.26 7.51
CA PHE A 160 -7.80 -1.01 7.61
C PHE A 160 -7.45 0.49 7.53
N ARG A 161 -8.08 1.23 6.60
CA ARG A 161 -7.90 2.69 6.50
C ARG A 161 -8.31 3.39 7.78
N ASP A 162 -9.46 3.03 8.32
CA ASP A 162 -10.02 3.70 9.51
C ASP A 162 -9.22 3.32 10.76
N ALA A 163 -8.81 2.05 10.87
CA ALA A 163 -7.90 1.56 11.91
C ALA A 163 -6.54 2.29 11.91
N MET A 164 -5.99 2.58 10.73
CA MET A 164 -4.78 3.41 10.61
C MET A 164 -4.99 4.84 11.13
N ALA A 165 -6.20 5.40 11.01
CA ALA A 165 -6.51 6.70 11.58
C ALA A 165 -6.42 6.65 13.12
N ASP A 166 -6.97 5.59 13.70
CA ASP A 166 -7.12 5.41 15.14
C ASP A 166 -5.79 5.12 15.83
N SER A 167 -4.90 4.41 15.13
CA SER A 167 -3.54 4.20 15.56
C SER A 167 -2.64 5.45 15.41
N GLY A 168 -3.15 6.53 14.83
CA GLY A 168 -2.45 7.79 14.67
C GLY A 168 -1.54 7.86 13.44
N THR A 169 -1.82 7.08 12.40
CA THR A 169 -1.13 7.16 11.11
C THR A 169 -1.44 8.50 10.44
N GLY A 170 -0.42 9.21 9.95
CA GLY A 170 -0.60 10.48 9.23
C GLY A 170 -1.48 10.32 7.98
N VAL A 171 -2.24 11.38 7.65
CA VAL A 171 -3.27 11.33 6.59
C VAL A 171 -2.71 10.86 5.25
N ILE A 172 -1.58 11.44 4.80
CA ILE A 172 -0.95 11.09 3.52
C ILE A 172 -0.51 9.62 3.53
N ARG A 173 0.22 9.20 4.57
CA ARG A 173 0.71 7.82 4.72
C ARG A 173 -0.44 6.82 4.69
N ARG A 174 -1.51 7.08 5.43
CA ARG A 174 -2.73 6.25 5.47
C ARG A 174 -3.34 6.05 4.09
N TRP A 175 -3.47 7.11 3.30
CA TRP A 175 -4.03 7.04 1.95
C TRP A 175 -3.12 6.32 0.95
N LEU A 176 -1.81 6.50 1.06
CA LEU A 176 -0.83 5.77 0.24
C LEU A 176 -0.87 4.27 0.53
N ILE A 177 -0.83 3.89 1.82
CA ILE A 177 -0.87 2.49 2.24
C ILE A 177 -2.20 1.84 1.83
N TRP A 178 -3.33 2.50 2.08
CA TRP A 178 -4.65 2.03 1.64
C TRP A 178 -4.72 1.78 0.13
N THR A 179 -4.17 2.71 -0.66
CA THR A 179 -4.14 2.58 -2.13
C THR A 179 -3.34 1.35 -2.56
N ALA A 180 -2.19 1.08 -1.93
CA ALA A 180 -1.37 -0.08 -2.23
C ALA A 180 -2.12 -1.40 -1.96
N VAL A 181 -2.81 -1.48 -0.82
CA VAL A 181 -3.60 -2.65 -0.44
C VAL A 181 -4.80 -2.84 -1.36
N THR A 182 -5.54 -1.77 -1.69
CA THR A 182 -6.66 -1.84 -2.64
C THR A 182 -6.20 -2.26 -4.03
N LEU A 183 -5.04 -1.82 -4.51
CA LEU A 183 -4.46 -2.31 -5.75
C LEU A 183 -4.19 -3.82 -5.67
N ARG A 184 -3.59 -4.30 -4.58
CA ARG A 184 -3.40 -5.75 -4.36
C ARG A 184 -4.74 -6.49 -4.38
N THR A 185 -5.76 -5.97 -3.71
CA THR A 185 -7.12 -6.55 -3.70
C THR A 185 -7.73 -6.62 -5.11
N ILE A 186 -7.56 -5.58 -5.93
CA ILE A 186 -8.04 -5.56 -7.32
C ILE A 186 -7.37 -6.67 -8.16
N PHE A 187 -6.08 -6.90 -7.95
CA PHE A 187 -5.27 -7.82 -8.74
C PHE A 187 -5.12 -9.23 -8.15
N SER A 188 -5.52 -9.47 -6.90
CA SER A 188 -5.49 -10.82 -6.31
C SER A 188 -6.58 -11.72 -6.90
N LEU A 189 -6.30 -13.02 -6.92
CA LEU A 189 -7.18 -14.06 -7.46
C LEU A 189 -8.15 -14.63 -6.40
N ASP A 190 -8.06 -14.17 -5.16
CA ASP A 190 -8.75 -14.75 -4.00
C ASP A 190 -10.22 -14.33 -3.94
N GLY A 191 -11.07 -14.91 -4.81
CA GLY A 191 -12.53 -15.10 -4.68
C GLY A 191 -13.47 -13.88 -4.54
N THR A 192 -12.98 -12.75 -4.04
CA THR A 192 -13.68 -11.50 -3.73
C THR A 192 -13.41 -10.42 -4.79
N SER A 193 -12.52 -10.72 -5.74
CA SER A 193 -12.09 -9.90 -6.87
C SER A 193 -13.21 -9.72 -7.90
N PRO A 194 -13.24 -8.60 -8.66
CA PRO A 194 -14.11 -8.45 -9.83
C PRO A 194 -14.05 -9.66 -10.77
N SER A 195 -15.09 -9.84 -11.59
CA SER A 195 -15.13 -10.87 -12.63
C SER A 195 -13.82 -10.86 -13.46
N ARG A 196 -13.47 -11.98 -14.11
CA ARG A 196 -12.25 -12.04 -14.96
C ARG A 196 -12.15 -10.84 -15.92
N ALA A 197 -13.27 -10.44 -16.51
CA ALA A 197 -13.36 -9.27 -17.38
C ALA A 197 -13.06 -7.95 -16.62
N GLY A 198 -13.60 -7.79 -15.41
CA GLY A 198 -13.33 -6.63 -14.57
C GLY A 198 -11.85 -6.53 -14.15
N ARG A 199 -11.17 -7.65 -13.84
CA ARG A 199 -9.73 -7.65 -13.57
C ARG A 199 -8.92 -7.14 -14.77
N TRP A 200 -9.24 -7.65 -15.97
CA TRP A 200 -8.59 -7.18 -17.19
C TRP A 200 -8.84 -5.69 -17.45
N TYR A 201 -10.06 -5.21 -17.22
CA TYR A 201 -10.36 -3.77 -17.30
C TYR A 201 -9.45 -2.96 -16.36
N TYR A 202 -9.39 -3.31 -15.07
CA TYR A 202 -8.54 -2.58 -14.12
C TYR A 202 -7.05 -2.72 -14.44
N ALA A 203 -6.60 -3.86 -14.97
CA ALA A 203 -5.22 -4.04 -15.42
C ALA A 203 -4.89 -3.13 -16.61
N LEU A 204 -5.80 -3.04 -17.59
CA LEU A 204 -5.65 -2.14 -18.73
C LEU A 204 -5.65 -0.67 -18.28
N VAL A 205 -6.57 -0.27 -17.41
CA VAL A 205 -6.63 1.10 -16.88
C VAL A 205 -5.39 1.44 -16.06
N ALA A 206 -4.92 0.54 -15.21
CA ALA A 206 -3.68 0.73 -14.44
C ALA A 206 -2.45 0.81 -15.35
N GLY A 207 -2.35 -0.08 -16.34
CA GLY A 207 -1.31 -0.06 -17.35
C GLY A 207 -1.31 1.23 -18.18
N ALA A 208 -2.48 1.67 -18.64
CA ALA A 208 -2.64 2.92 -19.38
C ALA A 208 -2.27 4.15 -18.54
N THR A 209 -2.66 4.17 -17.26
CA THR A 209 -2.28 5.22 -16.29
C THR A 209 -0.76 5.26 -16.12
N LEU A 210 -0.13 4.11 -15.89
CA LEU A 210 1.32 4.00 -15.73
C LEU A 210 2.06 4.46 -16.99
N LEU A 211 1.67 3.95 -18.16
CA LEU A 211 2.29 4.31 -19.45
C LEU A 211 2.16 5.81 -19.73
N SER A 212 1.00 6.38 -19.44
CA SER A 212 0.75 7.82 -19.60
C SER A 212 1.66 8.64 -18.68
N ILE A 213 1.80 8.24 -17.41
CA ILE A 213 2.69 8.94 -16.47
C ILE A 213 4.14 8.85 -16.90
N VAL A 214 4.61 7.67 -17.32
CA VAL A 214 6.00 7.52 -17.76
C VAL A 214 6.27 8.32 -19.04
N TRP A 215 5.37 8.25 -20.02
CA TRP A 215 5.48 9.02 -21.24
C TRP A 215 5.50 10.53 -20.96
N LEU A 216 4.53 11.04 -20.20
CA LEU A 216 4.45 12.46 -19.88
C LEU A 216 5.59 12.93 -18.98
N GLY A 217 6.05 12.09 -18.05
CA GLY A 217 7.22 12.36 -17.21
C GLY A 217 8.50 12.45 -18.04
N TYR A 218 8.66 11.58 -19.03
CA TYR A 218 9.75 11.66 -20.01
C TYR A 218 9.70 12.97 -20.81
N GLN A 219 8.53 13.31 -21.36
CA GLN A 219 8.34 14.55 -22.13
C GLN A 219 8.62 15.79 -21.28
N ALA A 220 8.14 15.82 -20.04
CA ALA A 220 8.41 16.90 -19.09
C ALA A 220 9.92 17.04 -18.80
N THR A 221 10.62 15.92 -18.66
CA THR A 221 12.07 15.92 -18.43
C THR A 221 12.83 16.46 -19.63
N ALA A 222 12.49 15.99 -20.83
CA ALA A 222 13.10 16.44 -22.07
C ALA A 222 12.92 17.96 -22.24
N GLN A 223 11.71 18.48 -22.03
CA GLN A 223 11.40 19.90 -22.18
C GLN A 223 12.05 20.80 -21.09
N ILE A 224 12.35 20.25 -19.91
CA ILE A 224 13.08 20.97 -18.85
C ILE A 224 14.59 20.99 -19.15
N LEU A 225 15.16 19.87 -19.60
CA LEU A 225 16.61 19.70 -19.75
C LEU A 225 17.13 20.16 -21.12
N ASP A 226 16.40 19.90 -22.19
CA ASP A 226 16.77 20.31 -23.54
C ASP A 226 15.80 21.33 -24.11
N ARG A 227 16.28 22.58 -24.12
CA ARG A 227 15.57 23.73 -24.66
C ARG A 227 15.61 23.79 -26.19
N SER A 228 16.44 22.97 -26.84
CA SER A 228 16.65 23.02 -28.29
C SER A 228 15.68 22.15 -29.08
N GLY A 229 14.88 21.29 -28.41
CA GLY A 229 13.97 20.35 -29.07
C GLY A 229 14.70 19.22 -29.82
N ALA A 230 16.00 19.06 -29.59
CA ALA A 230 16.83 18.03 -30.21
C ALA A 230 16.78 16.69 -29.44
N TRP A 231 16.19 16.69 -28.24
CA TRP A 231 16.01 15.49 -27.44
C TRP A 231 15.11 14.54 -28.20
N TRP A 232 15.63 13.34 -28.42
CA TRP A 232 14.99 12.27 -29.18
C TRP A 232 13.51 12.09 -28.79
N CYS A 233 12.59 12.20 -29.75
CA CYS A 233 11.14 12.09 -29.54
C CYS A 233 10.55 12.99 -28.45
N SER A 234 11.13 14.16 -28.23
CA SER A 234 10.50 15.16 -27.40
C SER A 234 9.36 15.84 -28.17
N TYR A 235 8.21 15.95 -27.51
CA TYR A 235 7.08 16.77 -27.95
C TYR A 235 6.90 17.88 -26.94
N GLU A 236 6.64 19.10 -27.43
CA GLU A 236 6.30 20.20 -26.56
C GLU A 236 4.95 19.93 -25.90
N LEU A 237 4.95 19.82 -24.57
CA LEU A 237 3.72 19.66 -23.82
C LEU A 237 3.01 21.03 -23.76
N PRO A 238 1.77 21.16 -24.27
CA PRO A 238 1.09 22.45 -24.37
C PRO A 238 0.89 23.16 -23.03
N TRP A 239 0.91 22.40 -21.93
CA TRP A 239 0.72 22.91 -20.58
C TRP A 239 2.02 23.20 -19.82
N ILE A 240 3.18 22.80 -20.34
CA ILE A 240 4.48 23.18 -19.77
C ILE A 240 4.96 24.42 -20.50
N THR A 241 4.54 25.57 -20.00
CA THR A 241 4.80 26.87 -20.61
C THR A 241 5.87 27.64 -19.84
N SER A 242 6.61 28.51 -20.53
CA SER A 242 7.51 29.49 -19.90
C SER A 242 6.79 30.65 -19.23
N GLU A 243 5.50 30.82 -19.54
CA GLU A 243 4.63 31.85 -19.00
C GLU A 243 3.53 31.15 -18.19
N LEU A 244 3.44 31.44 -16.90
CA LEU A 244 2.34 30.92 -16.07
C LEU A 244 1.10 31.77 -16.36
N PRO A 245 -0.08 31.16 -16.54
CA PRO A 245 -1.31 31.92 -16.43
C PRO A 245 -1.33 32.63 -15.05
N TRP A 246 -1.99 33.79 -14.95
CA TRP A 246 -2.20 34.55 -13.70
C TRP A 246 -1.03 35.44 -13.19
N GLY A 247 -0.01 35.74 -14.00
CA GLY A 247 0.99 36.77 -13.66
C GLY A 247 1.98 36.38 -12.55
N LEU A 248 2.26 35.08 -12.40
CA LEU A 248 3.24 34.54 -11.44
C LEU A 248 4.66 34.43 -12.03
N ASP A 249 4.96 35.21 -13.08
CA ASP A 249 6.24 35.20 -13.81
C ASP A 249 7.44 35.63 -12.93
N GLY A 250 7.17 36.22 -11.76
CA GLY A 250 8.16 36.60 -10.75
C GLY A 250 8.85 35.44 -10.01
N LEU A 251 8.42 34.19 -10.19
CA LEU A 251 9.07 33.00 -9.62
C LEU A 251 10.29 32.54 -10.45
N ALA A 252 11.09 33.50 -10.94
CA ALA A 252 12.22 33.31 -11.86
C ALA A 252 13.53 32.80 -11.19
N TRP A 253 13.43 31.99 -10.13
CA TRP A 253 14.61 31.52 -9.38
C TRP A 253 15.41 30.41 -10.10
N ILE A 254 14.95 29.95 -11.29
CA ILE A 254 15.67 29.03 -12.18
C ILE A 254 15.65 29.60 -13.61
N GLY A 255 16.44 30.66 -13.85
CA GLY A 255 16.58 31.29 -15.17
C GLY A 255 15.28 31.85 -15.77
N GLU A 256 15.35 32.27 -17.03
CA GLU A 256 14.18 32.76 -17.76
C GLU A 256 13.14 31.62 -17.96
N GLY A 257 12.03 31.69 -17.22
CA GLY A 257 10.88 30.79 -17.35
C GLY A 257 11.02 29.38 -16.77
N GLY A 258 12.15 29.01 -16.15
CA GLY A 258 12.33 27.65 -15.60
C GLY A 258 11.46 27.33 -14.40
N GLY A 259 11.24 28.31 -13.51
CA GLY A 259 10.30 28.18 -12.38
C GLY A 259 8.86 27.96 -12.83
N ALA A 260 8.44 28.65 -13.91
CA ALA A 260 7.10 28.52 -14.48
C ALA A 260 6.85 27.13 -15.08
N ARG A 261 7.84 26.57 -15.79
CA ARG A 261 7.79 25.21 -16.33
C ARG A 261 7.71 24.14 -15.24
N LEU A 262 8.46 24.33 -14.14
CA LEU A 262 8.41 23.40 -13.01
C LEU A 262 7.08 23.48 -12.26
N ALA A 263 6.56 24.68 -12.03
CA ALA A 263 5.28 24.88 -11.37
C ALA A 263 4.11 24.33 -12.20
N SER A 264 4.10 24.58 -13.51
CA SER A 264 3.09 24.03 -14.42
C SER A 264 3.22 22.51 -14.55
N GLY A 265 4.44 21.98 -14.70
CA GLY A 265 4.69 20.54 -14.67
C GLY A 265 4.19 19.88 -13.38
N ALA A 266 4.48 20.48 -12.22
CA ALA A 266 3.99 20.01 -10.92
C ALA A 266 2.46 20.06 -10.84
N LEU A 267 1.81 21.14 -11.29
CA LEU A 267 0.35 21.27 -11.31
C LEU A 267 -0.30 20.13 -12.11
N PHE A 268 0.18 19.89 -13.33
CA PHE A 268 -0.38 18.85 -14.20
C PHE A 268 -0.05 17.42 -13.73
N ALA A 269 1.00 17.24 -12.91
CA ALA A 269 1.25 16.00 -12.19
C ALA A 269 0.18 15.70 -11.12
N PHE A 270 -0.64 16.67 -10.69
CA PHE A 270 -1.84 16.43 -9.88
C PHE A 270 -3.10 16.32 -10.74
N VAL A 271 -3.29 17.24 -11.70
CA VAL A 271 -4.53 17.33 -12.49
C VAL A 271 -4.75 16.10 -13.36
N LEU A 272 -3.73 15.66 -14.11
CA LEU A 272 -3.89 14.55 -15.07
C LEU A 272 -4.21 13.22 -14.35
N PRO A 273 -3.55 12.86 -13.25
CA PRO A 273 -3.97 11.69 -12.46
C PRO A 273 -5.37 11.78 -11.86
N VAL A 274 -5.84 12.97 -11.47
CA VAL A 274 -7.21 13.15 -10.97
C VAL A 274 -8.22 12.78 -12.06
N ILE A 275 -7.99 13.27 -13.28
CA ILE A 275 -8.83 12.95 -14.44
C ILE A 275 -8.75 11.46 -14.78
N ALA A 276 -7.53 10.91 -14.84
CA ALA A 276 -7.31 9.48 -15.12
C ALA A 276 -7.98 8.57 -14.07
N GLY A 277 -8.06 9.03 -12.81
CA GLY A 277 -8.75 8.34 -11.73
C GLY A 277 -10.23 8.07 -12.02
N VAL A 278 -10.91 8.89 -12.81
CA VAL A 278 -12.33 8.64 -13.19
C VAL A 278 -12.49 7.31 -13.94
N ALA A 279 -11.50 6.92 -14.75
CA ALA A 279 -11.51 5.65 -15.46
C ALA A 279 -11.38 4.43 -14.53
N TRP A 280 -11.09 4.62 -13.24
CA TRP A 280 -11.07 3.54 -12.25
C TRP A 280 -12.44 3.27 -11.62
N LEU A 281 -13.50 3.93 -12.08
CA LEU A 281 -14.90 3.69 -11.69
C LEU A 281 -15.07 3.68 -10.15
N LYS A 282 -15.52 2.56 -9.57
CA LYS A 282 -15.73 2.42 -8.12
C LYS A 282 -14.44 2.64 -7.30
N PHE A 283 -13.27 2.46 -7.91
CA PHE A 283 -11.97 2.64 -7.29
C PHE A 283 -11.29 3.97 -7.68
N TRP A 284 -12.05 4.97 -8.14
CA TRP A 284 -11.50 6.26 -8.59
C TRP A 284 -10.53 6.90 -7.60
N ARG A 285 -10.82 6.85 -6.29
CA ARG A 285 -9.91 7.38 -5.25
C ARG A 285 -8.55 6.70 -5.24
N ALA A 286 -8.52 5.37 -5.33
CA ALA A 286 -7.27 4.61 -5.39
C ALA A 286 -6.51 4.94 -6.68
N GLY A 287 -7.20 5.01 -7.83
CA GLY A 287 -6.61 5.40 -9.11
C GLY A 287 -5.99 6.80 -9.11
N MET A 288 -6.69 7.80 -8.55
CA MET A 288 -6.16 9.15 -8.39
C MET A 288 -4.90 9.18 -7.52
N ILE A 289 -4.95 8.57 -6.33
CA ILE A 289 -3.82 8.59 -5.39
C ILE A 289 -2.62 7.85 -6.00
N PHE A 290 -2.86 6.70 -6.63
CA PHE A 290 -1.83 5.94 -7.34
C PHE A 290 -1.17 6.77 -8.43
N GLY A 291 -1.98 7.43 -9.28
CA GLY A 291 -1.47 8.25 -10.36
C GLY A 291 -0.72 9.49 -9.87
N ILE A 292 -1.23 10.19 -8.84
CA ILE A 292 -0.55 11.35 -8.24
C ILE A 292 0.79 10.93 -7.63
N ALA A 293 0.79 9.87 -6.84
CA ALA A 293 2.00 9.37 -6.20
C ALA A 293 3.06 8.99 -7.24
N LEU A 294 2.67 8.28 -8.30
CA LEU A 294 3.57 7.94 -9.40
C LEU A 294 4.06 9.18 -10.16
N ALA A 295 3.19 10.13 -10.50
CA ALA A 295 3.58 11.32 -11.27
C ALA A 295 4.55 12.22 -10.49
N VAL A 296 4.26 12.46 -9.20
CA VAL A 296 5.11 13.30 -8.33
C VAL A 296 6.44 12.61 -8.00
N LEU A 297 6.42 11.30 -7.78
CA LEU A 297 7.62 10.55 -7.41
C LEU A 297 8.36 9.95 -8.61
N TYR A 298 7.91 10.17 -9.85
CA TYR A 298 8.47 9.54 -11.03
C TYR A 298 9.98 9.78 -11.14
N HIS A 299 10.41 11.05 -11.13
CA HIS A 299 11.82 11.42 -11.25
C HIS A 299 12.65 10.95 -10.06
N VAL A 300 12.11 11.03 -8.84
CA VAL A 300 12.78 10.54 -7.62
C VAL A 300 12.98 9.03 -7.70
N THR A 301 11.97 8.29 -8.16
CA THR A 301 12.03 6.83 -8.33
C THR A 301 13.07 6.46 -9.37
N LEU A 302 13.12 7.18 -10.50
CA LEU A 302 14.12 6.95 -11.54
C LEU A 302 15.54 7.19 -11.01
N ALA A 303 15.75 8.27 -10.26
CA ALA A 303 17.04 8.59 -9.63
C ALA A 303 17.46 7.52 -8.61
N LEU A 304 16.53 7.06 -7.76
CA LEU A 304 16.81 6.02 -6.77
C LEU A 304 17.11 4.66 -7.42
N VAL A 305 16.39 4.31 -8.50
CA VAL A 305 16.67 3.09 -9.28
C VAL A 305 18.06 3.16 -9.89
N ALA A 306 18.42 4.28 -10.52
CA ALA A 306 19.76 4.48 -11.09
C ALA A 306 20.86 4.37 -10.02
N LEU A 307 20.69 5.05 -8.88
CA LEU A 307 21.64 4.99 -7.76
C LEU A 307 21.76 3.57 -7.18
N THR A 308 20.64 2.87 -7.02
CA THR A 308 20.61 1.49 -6.53
C THR A 308 21.34 0.56 -7.50
N LEU A 309 21.16 0.74 -8.81
CA LEU A 309 21.86 -0.04 -9.82
C LEU A 309 23.37 0.20 -9.76
N VAL A 310 23.80 1.46 -9.67
CA VAL A 310 25.23 1.82 -9.53
C VAL A 310 25.82 1.19 -8.27
N PHE A 311 25.14 1.31 -7.14
CA PHE A 311 25.58 0.70 -5.89
C PHE A 311 25.71 -0.82 -6.01
N ARG A 312 24.72 -1.50 -6.58
CA ARG A 312 24.76 -2.95 -6.74
C ARG A 312 25.88 -3.41 -7.69
N ILE A 313 26.15 -2.66 -8.75
CA ILE A 313 27.28 -2.94 -9.65
C ILE A 313 28.60 -2.78 -8.89
N ALA A 314 28.77 -1.69 -8.14
CA ALA A 314 29.98 -1.46 -7.34
C ALA A 314 30.19 -2.56 -6.28
N ASP A 315 29.11 -2.97 -5.60
CA ASP A 315 29.13 -4.02 -4.59
C ASP A 315 29.48 -5.40 -5.18
N THR A 316 29.02 -5.68 -6.40
CA THR A 316 29.36 -6.91 -7.13
C THR A 316 30.83 -6.93 -7.56
N ILE A 317 31.37 -5.79 -7.98
CA ILE A 317 32.79 -5.66 -8.35
C ILE A 317 33.70 -5.78 -7.11
N ALA A 318 33.29 -5.21 -5.98
CA ALA A 318 34.09 -5.14 -4.76
C ALA A 318 34.09 -6.44 -3.93
N THR A 319 33.13 -7.34 -4.15
CA THR A 319 32.97 -8.57 -3.34
C THR A 319 33.30 -9.83 -4.15
N PRO A 320 34.50 -10.43 -3.97
CA PRO A 320 34.88 -11.66 -4.65
C PRO A 320 33.91 -12.80 -4.32
N GLY A 321 33.40 -13.48 -5.36
CA GLY A 321 32.50 -14.64 -5.22
C GLY A 321 31.00 -14.34 -5.39
N ARG A 322 30.59 -13.07 -5.56
CA ARG A 322 29.23 -12.73 -6.03
C ARG A 322 29.17 -12.74 -7.55
N SER A 323 28.13 -13.36 -8.10
CA SER A 323 27.91 -13.45 -9.54
C SER A 323 27.06 -12.27 -10.03
N LEU A 324 27.18 -11.89 -11.31
CA LEU A 324 26.23 -10.97 -11.96
C LEU A 324 24.79 -11.51 -11.89
N VAL A 325 24.60 -12.81 -11.69
CA VAL A 325 23.28 -13.43 -11.47
C VAL A 325 22.65 -12.98 -10.13
N ASP A 326 23.44 -12.55 -9.14
CA ASP A 326 22.94 -11.98 -7.89
C ASP A 326 22.48 -10.52 -8.02
N LEU A 327 22.78 -9.84 -9.14
CA LEU A 327 22.16 -8.55 -9.48
C LEU A 327 20.65 -8.70 -9.72
N VAL A 328 20.23 -9.90 -10.14
CA VAL A 328 18.83 -10.24 -10.34
C VAL A 328 18.11 -10.17 -9.00
N PRO A 329 17.13 -9.26 -8.85
CA PRO A 329 16.39 -9.16 -7.60
C PRO A 329 15.69 -10.47 -7.27
N ARG A 330 15.92 -11.01 -6.06
CA ARG A 330 15.20 -12.21 -5.59
C ARG A 330 13.73 -11.93 -5.26
N SER A 331 13.36 -10.67 -5.00
CA SER A 331 11.97 -10.28 -4.75
C SER A 331 11.21 -10.06 -6.06
N ARG A 332 10.06 -10.74 -6.21
CA ARG A 332 9.12 -10.60 -7.34
C ARG A 332 8.71 -9.14 -7.59
N THR A 333 8.70 -8.31 -6.54
CA THR A 333 8.33 -6.89 -6.60
C THR A 333 9.38 -6.03 -7.29
N THR A 334 10.66 -6.30 -7.08
CA THR A 334 11.73 -5.56 -7.77
C THR A 334 11.79 -5.95 -9.25
N TRP A 335 11.44 -7.21 -9.59
CA TRP A 335 11.20 -7.61 -10.98
C TRP A 335 10.09 -6.79 -11.63
N ILE A 336 8.95 -6.60 -10.96
CA ILE A 336 7.85 -5.80 -11.51
C ILE A 336 8.29 -4.35 -11.76
N ALA A 337 9.04 -3.73 -10.85
CA ALA A 337 9.55 -2.37 -11.02
C ALA A 337 10.57 -2.26 -12.16
N LEU A 338 11.51 -3.21 -12.24
CA LEU A 338 12.54 -3.24 -13.29
C LEU A 338 11.93 -3.55 -14.66
N THR A 339 11.04 -4.53 -14.74
CA THR A 339 10.29 -4.87 -15.95
C THR A 339 9.39 -3.71 -16.36
N GLY A 340 8.74 -3.01 -15.41
CA GLY A 340 7.97 -1.81 -15.69
C GLY A 340 8.81 -0.68 -16.30
N ALA A 341 9.99 -0.42 -15.75
CA ALA A 341 10.93 0.58 -16.28
C ALA A 341 11.48 0.19 -17.66
N ILE A 342 11.83 -1.08 -17.85
CA ILE A 342 12.32 -1.62 -19.13
C ILE A 342 11.21 -1.59 -20.19
N VAL A 343 10.01 -2.04 -19.85
CA VAL A 343 8.85 -2.02 -20.76
C VAL A 343 8.51 -0.58 -21.11
N ALA A 344 8.51 0.34 -20.15
CA ALA A 344 8.24 1.74 -20.46
C ALA A 344 9.32 2.36 -21.35
N GLY A 345 10.61 2.07 -21.10
CA GLY A 345 11.71 2.48 -21.98
C GLY A 345 11.61 1.87 -23.38
N ALA A 346 11.30 0.58 -23.49
CA ALA A 346 11.11 -0.11 -24.77
C ALA A 346 9.88 0.42 -25.52
N LEU A 347 8.79 0.75 -24.81
CA LEU A 347 7.58 1.29 -25.40
C LEU A 347 7.80 2.72 -25.91
N ILE A 348 8.57 3.53 -25.19
CA ILE A 348 9.08 4.82 -25.68
C ILE A 348 9.86 4.63 -26.99
N VAL A 349 10.81 3.68 -27.03
CA VAL A 349 11.63 3.40 -28.23
C VAL A 349 10.78 2.90 -29.41
N VAL A 350 9.77 2.06 -29.16
CA VAL A 350 8.89 1.53 -30.22
C VAL A 350 7.98 2.61 -30.78
N VAL A 351 7.32 3.40 -29.93
CA VAL A 351 6.47 4.53 -30.35
C VAL A 351 7.29 5.52 -31.18
N CYS A 352 8.52 5.79 -30.76
CA CYS A 352 9.51 6.62 -31.45
C CYS A 352 9.97 6.13 -32.82
N ARG A 353 9.87 4.84 -33.12
CA ARG A 353 10.27 4.29 -34.42
C ARG A 353 9.13 4.24 -35.42
N VAL A 354 7.89 4.36 -34.95
CA VAL A 354 6.67 4.25 -35.75
C VAL A 354 6.09 5.63 -36.09
N ALA A 355 6.31 6.62 -35.23
CA ALA A 355 6.11 8.04 -35.52
C ALA A 355 7.32 8.60 -36.28
#